data_AF-A0A7S4IBY2-F1
#
_entry.id   AF-A0A7S4IBY2-F1
#
_cell.length_a   1.000
_cell.length_b   1.000
_cell.length_c   1.000
_cell.angle_alpha   90.00
_cell.angle_beta   90.00
_cell.angle_gamma   90.00
#
_symmetry.space_group_name_H-M   'P 1'
#
loop_
_entity.id
_entity.type
_entity.pdbx_description
1 polymer ?
#
loop_
_entity_poly.entity_id
_entity_poly.type
_entity_poly.pdbx_seq_one_letter_code
_entity_poly.pdbx_strand_id
1 'polypeptide(L)'
;EDDFYQTVAERVRAKFPSGTRGIKATRWTVAKNWCLVIFLIIAARLAWYGGCIGAGGGVVLGALHTMVGFCVMHDASHAAVSTSASLNQMLSRLTNASQLWWHDTWLRHHCVAHHSHTGHEKLDPDKRHALPLIAKHVAHLKKRALVLGTPTSRAIYHAAVMTVMPGQFVGQIIGYTIGLLRGHLWGVSLRQARRSPL
;
A
#
# COMPACT_ATOMS: atom_id res chain seq x y z
N GLU A 1 -3.30 -28.29 -13.21
CA GLU A 1 -3.66 -26.89 -13.50
C GLU A 1 -4.98 -26.59 -12.81
N ASP A 2 -5.12 -25.37 -12.28
CA ASP A 2 -5.93 -25.07 -11.09
C ASP A 2 -7.44 -24.96 -11.39
N ASP A 3 -8.13 -26.11 -11.36
CA ASP A 3 -9.58 -26.28 -11.61
C ASP A 3 -10.45 -25.30 -10.80
N PHE A 4 -10.00 -24.98 -9.58
CA PHE A 4 -10.67 -24.00 -8.71
C PHE A 4 -10.67 -22.58 -9.30
N TYR A 5 -9.52 -22.09 -9.77
CA TYR A 5 -9.42 -20.72 -10.31
C TYR A 5 -10.29 -20.57 -11.55
N GLN A 6 -10.23 -21.54 -12.47
CA GLN A 6 -11.06 -21.50 -13.69
C GLN A 6 -12.54 -21.54 -13.34
N THR A 7 -12.94 -22.47 -12.46
CA THR A 7 -14.33 -22.58 -11.98
C THR A 7 -14.83 -21.27 -11.37
N VAL A 8 -14.04 -20.62 -10.51
CA VAL A 8 -14.42 -19.34 -9.89
C VAL A 8 -14.52 -18.23 -10.94
N ALA A 9 -13.53 -18.12 -11.84
CA ALA A 9 -13.51 -17.10 -12.87
C ALA A 9 -14.72 -17.24 -13.82
N GLU A 10 -15.07 -18.46 -14.22
CA GLU A 10 -16.24 -18.76 -15.03
C GLU A 10 -17.54 -18.36 -14.33
N ARG A 11 -17.71 -18.73 -13.06
CA ARG A 11 -18.90 -18.35 -12.27
C ARG A 11 -19.04 -16.83 -12.14
N VAL A 12 -17.94 -16.12 -11.92
CA VAL A 12 -17.93 -14.65 -11.85
C VAL A 12 -18.31 -14.05 -13.21
N ARG A 13 -17.74 -14.54 -14.32
CA ARG A 13 -18.07 -14.07 -15.68
C ARG A 13 -19.52 -14.36 -16.06
N ALA A 14 -20.04 -15.52 -15.68
CA ALA A 14 -21.45 -15.86 -15.90
C ALA A 14 -22.38 -14.92 -15.13
N LYS A 15 -21.99 -14.51 -13.91
CA LYS A 15 -22.74 -13.55 -13.09
C LYS A 15 -22.61 -12.11 -13.58
N PHE A 16 -21.49 -11.75 -14.20
CA PHE A 16 -21.20 -10.41 -14.73
C PHE A 16 -20.83 -10.51 -16.22
N PRO A 17 -21.81 -10.71 -17.12
CA PRO A 17 -21.55 -10.92 -18.54
C PRO A 17 -20.82 -9.73 -19.17
N SER A 18 -19.90 -10.04 -20.08
CA SER A 18 -19.04 -9.07 -20.77
C SER A 18 -19.86 -8.00 -21.49
N GLY A 19 -19.69 -6.74 -21.06
CA GLY A 19 -20.46 -5.58 -21.53
C GLY A 19 -20.59 -4.49 -20.45
N THR A 20 -20.40 -4.85 -19.19
CA THR A 20 -20.32 -3.91 -18.07
C THR A 20 -18.95 -3.20 -18.08
N ARG A 21 -18.92 -1.95 -18.54
CA ARG A 21 -17.88 -0.91 -18.38
C ARG A 21 -16.53 -1.37 -17.77
N GLY A 22 -15.46 -1.30 -18.59
CA GLY A 22 -14.05 -1.23 -18.20
C GLY A 22 -13.62 -1.99 -16.94
N ILE A 23 -13.21 -3.26 -17.07
CA ILE A 23 -12.73 -4.13 -15.98
C ILE A 23 -11.36 -3.65 -15.42
N LYS A 24 -10.72 -2.67 -16.06
CA LYS A 24 -9.37 -2.15 -15.76
C LYS A 24 -9.37 -0.63 -15.70
N ALA A 25 -8.19 -0.04 -15.49
CA ALA A 25 -7.97 1.40 -15.47
C ALA A 25 -8.75 2.14 -16.59
N THR A 26 -9.60 3.09 -16.18
CA THR A 26 -10.40 3.90 -17.10
C THR A 26 -9.57 5.06 -17.65
N ARG A 27 -10.07 5.76 -18.68
CA ARG A 27 -9.45 7.01 -19.16
C ARG A 27 -9.29 8.05 -18.04
N TRP A 28 -10.22 8.09 -17.09
CA TRP A 28 -10.13 8.93 -15.89
C TRP A 28 -9.02 8.49 -14.94
N THR A 29 -8.85 7.19 -14.75
CA THR A 29 -7.74 6.64 -13.96
C THR A 29 -6.40 7.03 -14.57
N VAL A 30 -6.28 6.91 -15.89
CA VAL A 30 -5.09 7.29 -16.65
C VAL A 30 -4.82 8.79 -16.54
N ALA A 31 -5.84 9.63 -16.76
CA ALA A 31 -5.71 11.09 -16.64
C ALA A 31 -5.28 11.52 -15.23
N LYS A 32 -5.93 10.99 -14.20
CA LYS A 32 -5.56 11.21 -12.79
C LYS A 32 -4.09 10.86 -12.54
N ASN A 33 -3.64 9.70 -13.01
CA ASN A 33 -2.26 9.24 -12.81
C ASN A 33 -1.26 10.15 -13.56
N TRP A 34 -1.56 10.60 -14.78
CA TRP A 34 -0.73 11.56 -15.48
C TRP A 34 -0.64 12.91 -14.77
N CYS A 35 -1.75 13.44 -14.26
CA CYS A 35 -1.73 14.66 -13.44
C CYS A 35 -0.81 14.50 -12.22
N LEU A 36 -0.90 13.37 -11.53
CA LEU A 36 -0.05 13.07 -10.38
C LEU A 36 1.43 12.94 -10.75
N VAL A 37 1.76 12.33 -11.90
CA VAL A 37 3.14 12.24 -12.42
C VAL A 37 3.67 13.64 -12.77
N ILE A 38 2.86 14.48 -13.40
CA ILE A 38 3.25 15.88 -13.71
C ILE A 38 3.52 16.66 -12.41
N PHE A 39 2.65 16.54 -11.41
CA PHE A 39 2.90 17.17 -10.10
C PHE A 39 4.18 16.65 -9.44
N LEU A 40 4.48 15.35 -9.57
CA LEU A 40 5.72 14.77 -9.07
C LEU A 40 6.95 15.39 -9.77
N ILE A 41 6.90 15.57 -11.09
CA ILE A 41 7.98 16.20 -11.87
C ILE A 41 8.18 17.66 -11.44
N ILE A 42 7.08 18.41 -11.26
CA ILE A 42 7.15 19.81 -10.78
C ILE A 42 7.75 19.87 -9.37
N ALA A 43 7.30 19.01 -8.45
CA ALA A 43 7.85 18.95 -7.10
C ALA A 43 9.33 18.56 -7.09
N ALA A 44 9.74 17.64 -7.97
CA ALA A 44 11.14 17.28 -8.15
C ALA A 44 11.98 18.45 -8.65
N ARG A 45 11.42 19.24 -9.58
CA ARG A 45 12.07 20.47 -10.05
C ARG A 45 12.18 21.51 -8.95
N LEU A 46 11.14 21.68 -8.12
CA LEU A 46 11.15 22.60 -6.99
C LEU A 46 12.18 22.20 -5.92
N ALA A 47 12.28 20.91 -5.63
CA ALA A 47 13.25 20.35 -4.69
C ALA A 47 14.72 20.59 -5.11
N TRP A 48 14.96 20.83 -6.40
CA TRP A 48 16.29 21.13 -6.94
C TRP A 48 16.77 22.57 -6.65
N TYR A 49 15.86 23.48 -6.27
CA TYR A 49 16.26 24.82 -5.85
C TYR A 49 16.90 24.79 -4.45
N GLY A 50 17.71 25.80 -4.11
CA GLY A 50 18.28 25.94 -2.77
C GLY A 50 17.32 26.56 -1.75
N GLY A 51 17.74 26.57 -0.48
CA GLY A 51 17.04 27.26 0.60
C GLY A 51 15.66 26.71 0.92
N CYS A 52 14.76 27.58 1.38
CA CYS A 52 13.41 27.19 1.81
C CYS A 52 12.55 26.60 0.68
N ILE A 53 12.77 27.05 -0.56
CA ILE A 53 12.05 26.54 -1.74
C ILE A 53 12.44 25.09 -2.01
N GLY A 54 13.74 24.78 -1.96
CA GLY A 54 14.25 23.41 -2.05
C GLY A 54 13.70 22.51 -0.96
N ALA A 55 13.78 22.97 0.29
CA ALA A 55 13.28 22.22 1.44
C ALA A 55 11.78 21.93 1.33
N GLY A 56 10.96 22.95 1.01
CA GLY A 56 9.53 22.78 0.80
C GLY A 56 9.21 21.86 -0.39
N GLY A 57 9.93 22.03 -1.51
CA GLY A 57 9.82 21.17 -2.69
C GLY A 57 10.15 19.71 -2.37
N GLY A 58 11.18 19.45 -1.55
CA GLY A 58 11.56 18.12 -1.10
C GLY A 58 10.49 17.44 -0.25
N VAL A 59 9.84 18.17 0.66
CA VAL A 59 8.72 17.65 1.45
C VAL A 59 7.54 17.28 0.55
N VAL A 60 7.17 18.16 -0.38
CA VAL A 60 6.08 17.90 -1.34
C VAL A 60 6.42 16.71 -2.24
N LEU A 61 7.65 16.63 -2.73
CA LEU A 61 8.15 15.52 -3.54
C LEU A 61 8.03 14.19 -2.80
N GLY A 62 8.47 14.13 -1.54
CA GLY A 62 8.39 12.92 -0.72
C GLY A 62 6.94 12.47 -0.48
N ALA A 63 6.03 13.41 -0.19
CA ALA A 63 4.61 13.13 -0.02
C ALA A 63 3.98 12.62 -1.32
N LEU A 64 4.22 13.29 -2.46
CA LEU A 64 3.69 12.88 -3.76
C LEU A 64 4.27 11.53 -4.21
N HIS A 65 5.56 11.29 -4.03
CA HIS A 65 6.19 9.99 -4.32
C HIS A 65 5.53 8.86 -3.53
N THR A 66 5.21 9.11 -2.25
CA THR A 66 4.50 8.14 -1.41
C THR A 66 3.09 7.87 -1.93
N MET A 67 2.31 8.92 -2.22
CA MET A 67 0.93 8.79 -2.69
C MET A 67 0.85 8.10 -4.06
N VAL A 68 1.67 8.54 -5.03
CA VAL A 68 1.68 7.99 -6.38
C VAL A 68 2.20 6.56 -6.39
N GLY A 69 3.32 6.33 -5.71
CA GLY A 69 3.90 4.99 -5.59
C GLY A 69 2.90 4.02 -4.94
N PHE A 70 2.17 4.45 -3.90
CA PHE A 70 1.18 3.61 -3.23
C PHE A 70 0.02 3.25 -4.15
N CYS A 71 -0.53 4.22 -4.90
CA CYS A 71 -1.59 3.94 -5.88
C CYS A 71 -1.14 2.95 -6.96
N VAL A 72 0.02 3.17 -7.57
CA VAL A 72 0.53 2.29 -8.64
C VAL A 72 0.82 0.89 -8.09
N MET A 73 1.51 0.81 -6.96
CA MET A 73 1.83 -0.46 -6.29
C MET A 73 0.57 -1.26 -5.94
N HIS A 74 -0.41 -0.59 -5.30
CA HIS A 74 -1.68 -1.17 -4.89
C HIS A 74 -2.42 -1.74 -6.10
N ASP A 75 -2.70 -0.90 -7.09
CA ASP A 75 -3.50 -1.30 -8.25
C ASP A 75 -2.78 -2.36 -9.10
N ALA A 76 -1.45 -2.26 -9.24
CA ALA A 76 -0.66 -3.24 -9.96
C ALA A 76 -0.63 -4.60 -9.23
N SER A 77 -0.59 -4.62 -7.90
CA SER A 77 -0.69 -5.88 -7.14
C SER A 77 -2.05 -6.60 -7.29
N HIS A 78 -3.09 -5.87 -7.72
CA HIS A 78 -4.41 -6.42 -8.09
C HIS A 78 -4.56 -6.71 -9.59
N ALA A 79 -3.48 -6.64 -10.35
CA ALA A 79 -3.48 -6.70 -11.81
C ALA A 79 -4.44 -5.68 -12.46
N ALA A 80 -4.73 -4.54 -11.82
CA ALA A 80 -5.76 -3.59 -12.25
C ALA A 80 -5.25 -2.52 -13.23
N VAL A 81 -3.92 -2.38 -13.36
CA VAL A 81 -3.30 -1.34 -14.21
C VAL A 81 -3.30 -1.73 -15.68
N SER A 82 -2.93 -2.97 -15.99
CA SER A 82 -2.83 -3.48 -17.36
C SER A 82 -3.44 -4.87 -17.51
N THR A 83 -3.71 -5.28 -18.75
CA THR A 83 -4.04 -6.68 -19.09
C THR A 83 -2.81 -7.59 -19.07
N SER A 84 -1.59 -7.02 -19.20
CA SER A 84 -0.34 -7.79 -19.12
C SER A 84 0.03 -8.07 -17.66
N ALA A 85 0.08 -9.36 -17.29
CA ALA A 85 0.48 -9.80 -15.95
C ALA A 85 1.92 -9.36 -15.61
N SER A 86 2.84 -9.50 -16.57
CA SER A 86 4.25 -9.12 -16.38
C SER A 86 4.41 -7.61 -16.14
N LEU A 87 3.63 -6.78 -16.84
CA LEU A 87 3.66 -5.33 -16.64
C LEU A 87 3.16 -4.95 -15.24
N ASN A 88 2.06 -5.54 -14.76
CA ASN A 88 1.58 -5.30 -13.41
C ASN A 88 2.60 -5.76 -12.35
N GLN A 89 3.19 -6.94 -12.52
CA GLN A 89 4.20 -7.44 -11.59
C GLN A 89 5.44 -6.53 -11.56
N MET A 90 5.92 -6.09 -12.72
CA MET A 90 7.03 -5.14 -12.82
C MET A 90 6.72 -3.82 -12.11
N LEU A 91 5.56 -3.22 -12.39
CA LEU A 91 5.14 -1.96 -11.76
C LEU A 91 5.04 -2.11 -10.23
N SER A 92 4.44 -3.20 -9.75
CA SER A 92 4.32 -3.47 -8.31
C SER A 92 5.69 -3.64 -7.66
N ARG A 93 6.63 -4.38 -8.29
CA ARG A 93 7.98 -4.57 -7.76
C ARG A 93 8.79 -3.28 -7.71
N LEU A 94 8.78 -2.49 -8.78
CA LEU A 94 9.51 -1.23 -8.86
C LEU A 94 9.02 -0.22 -7.82
N THR A 95 7.71 -0.10 -7.66
CA THR A 95 7.11 0.84 -6.69
C THR A 95 7.24 0.38 -5.25
N ASN A 96 7.15 -0.94 -4.98
CA ASN A 96 7.53 -1.48 -3.67
C ASN A 96 8.98 -1.11 -3.34
N ALA A 97 9.91 -1.38 -4.27
CA ALA A 97 11.33 -1.10 -4.06
C ALA A 97 11.60 0.39 -3.82
N SER A 98 10.99 1.30 -4.59
CA SER A 98 11.15 2.74 -4.38
C SER A 98 10.62 3.20 -3.03
N GLN A 99 9.65 2.47 -2.45
CA GLN A 99 9.07 2.75 -1.14
C GLN A 99 9.70 1.98 0.03
N LEU A 100 10.81 1.26 -0.21
CA LEU A 100 11.47 0.37 0.76
C LEU A 100 10.57 -0.77 1.25
N TRP A 101 9.67 -1.26 0.41
CA TRP A 101 8.86 -2.45 0.65
C TRP A 101 9.37 -3.63 -0.16
N TRP A 102 9.18 -4.83 0.38
CA TRP A 102 9.40 -6.06 -0.32
C TRP A 102 8.09 -6.56 -0.91
N HIS A 103 8.04 -6.61 -2.24
CA HIS A 103 6.88 -6.99 -3.05
C HIS A 103 6.15 -8.25 -2.56
N ASP A 104 6.88 -9.34 -2.25
CA ASP A 104 6.25 -10.61 -1.87
C ASP A 104 5.59 -10.53 -0.49
N THR A 105 6.17 -9.74 0.42
CA THR A 105 5.57 -9.48 1.73
C THR A 105 4.33 -8.62 1.58
N TRP A 106 4.37 -7.57 0.74
CA TRP A 106 3.22 -6.75 0.41
C TRP A 106 2.07 -7.59 -0.18
N LEU A 107 2.35 -8.42 -1.18
CA LEU A 107 1.34 -9.22 -1.86
C LEU A 107 0.62 -10.19 -0.91
N ARG A 108 1.35 -10.80 0.02
CA ARG A 108 0.78 -11.68 1.05
C ARG A 108 0.00 -10.92 2.11
N HIS A 109 0.54 -9.80 2.57
CA HIS A 109 -0.08 -8.98 3.60
C HIS A 109 -1.38 -8.35 3.08
N HIS A 110 -1.30 -7.66 1.94
CA HIS A 110 -2.40 -6.92 1.34
C HIS A 110 -3.33 -7.83 0.54
N CYS A 111 -2.85 -8.37 -0.58
CA CYS A 111 -3.72 -9.08 -1.54
C CYS A 111 -4.26 -10.42 -1.01
N VAL A 112 -3.49 -11.13 -0.17
CA VAL A 112 -3.94 -12.41 0.39
C VAL A 112 -4.62 -12.20 1.73
N ALA A 113 -3.89 -11.77 2.76
CA ALA A 113 -4.40 -11.76 4.13
C ALA A 113 -5.48 -10.68 4.36
N HIS A 114 -5.20 -9.43 3.98
CA HIS A 114 -6.15 -8.33 4.20
C HIS A 114 -7.42 -8.49 3.37
N HIS A 115 -7.33 -8.75 2.06
CA HIS A 115 -8.54 -8.91 1.22
C HIS A 115 -9.35 -10.16 1.55
N SER A 116 -8.73 -11.23 2.07
CA SER A 116 -9.47 -12.42 2.52
C SER A 116 -10.22 -12.19 3.84
N HIS A 117 -9.79 -11.22 4.65
CA HIS A 117 -10.25 -11.06 6.03
C HIS A 117 -10.54 -9.61 6.43
N THR A 118 -10.82 -8.73 5.47
CA THR A 118 -10.92 -7.28 5.68
C THR A 118 -11.83 -6.93 6.87
N GLY A 119 -11.31 -6.17 7.83
CA GLY A 119 -12.03 -5.74 9.01
C GLY A 119 -12.15 -6.78 10.13
N HIS A 120 -11.78 -8.04 9.89
CA HIS A 120 -11.83 -9.09 10.91
C HIS A 120 -10.78 -8.85 12.00
N GLU A 121 -11.21 -8.69 13.26
CA GLU A 121 -10.34 -8.21 14.34
C GLU A 121 -9.06 -9.02 14.56
N LYS A 122 -9.12 -10.35 14.36
CA LYS A 122 -7.98 -11.24 14.59
C LYS A 122 -7.22 -11.63 13.33
N LEU A 123 -7.86 -11.56 12.16
CA LEU A 123 -7.33 -12.17 10.93
C LEU A 123 -6.82 -11.13 9.94
N ASP A 124 -7.42 -9.93 9.95
CA ASP A 124 -6.92 -8.80 9.18
C ASP A 124 -5.61 -8.29 9.79
N PRO A 125 -4.47 -8.36 9.07
CA PRO A 125 -3.19 -7.91 9.60
C PRO A 125 -3.17 -6.38 9.83
N ASP A 126 -4.00 -5.61 9.12
CA ASP A 126 -4.07 -4.14 9.29
C ASP A 126 -4.61 -3.74 10.66
N LYS A 127 -5.46 -4.58 11.26
CA LYS A 127 -6.07 -4.33 12.57
C LYS A 127 -5.07 -4.48 13.74
N ARG A 128 -3.89 -5.07 13.48
CA ARG A 128 -2.88 -5.35 14.52
C ARG A 128 -1.84 -4.24 14.69
N HIS A 129 -1.55 -3.50 13.61
CA HIS A 129 -0.37 -2.64 13.55
C HIS A 129 -0.68 -1.14 13.52
N ALA A 130 -1.87 -0.75 13.07
CA ALA A 130 -2.29 0.64 13.07
C ALA A 130 -3.76 0.76 13.46
N LEU A 131 -4.09 1.86 14.14
CA LEU A 131 -5.48 2.28 14.30
C LEU A 131 -5.78 3.38 13.27
N PRO A 132 -6.95 3.33 12.60
CA PRO A 132 -7.32 4.39 11.68
C PRO A 132 -7.38 5.72 12.44
N LEU A 133 -7.14 6.85 11.77
CA LEU A 133 -7.34 8.20 12.35
C LEU A 133 -8.81 8.55 12.47
N ILE A 134 -9.67 8.04 11.59
CA ILE A 134 -11.13 8.23 11.60
C ILE A 134 -11.80 6.86 11.62
N ALA A 135 -12.66 6.61 12.60
CA ALA A 135 -13.42 5.37 12.69
C ALA A 135 -14.77 5.56 12.00
N LYS A 136 -15.08 4.69 11.03
CA LYS A 136 -16.37 4.71 10.33
C LYS A 136 -17.50 4.05 11.13
N HIS A 137 -17.18 3.30 12.19
CA HIS A 137 -18.18 2.56 12.98
C HIS A 137 -18.02 2.82 14.49
N VAL A 138 -19.14 3.02 15.18
CA VAL A 138 -19.22 3.42 16.60
C VAL A 138 -18.55 2.39 17.52
N ALA A 139 -18.65 1.10 17.21
CA ALA A 139 -17.98 0.03 17.96
C ALA A 139 -16.45 0.20 18.03
N HIS A 140 -15.84 0.92 17.10
CA HIS A 140 -14.40 1.19 17.08
C HIS A 140 -14.00 2.49 17.81
N LEU A 141 -14.97 3.33 18.21
CA LEU A 141 -14.72 4.57 18.96
C LEU A 141 -14.31 4.30 20.41
N LYS A 142 -14.79 3.19 21.01
CA LYS A 142 -14.50 2.81 22.41
C LYS A 142 -13.00 2.52 22.69
N LYS A 143 -12.17 2.36 21.65
CA LYS A 143 -10.72 2.11 21.77
C LYS A 143 -9.88 3.40 21.76
N ARG A 144 -10.50 4.60 21.83
CA ARG A 144 -9.82 5.90 21.72
C ARG A 144 -10.03 6.79 22.95
N ALA A 145 -9.10 6.75 23.90
CA ALA A 145 -8.96 7.78 24.93
C ALA A 145 -7.56 8.37 24.84
N LEU A 146 -7.48 9.69 24.70
CA LEU A 146 -6.28 10.46 24.39
C LEU A 146 -5.48 10.72 25.68
N VAL A 147 -4.56 9.81 26.02
CA VAL A 147 -3.55 9.97 27.08
C VAL A 147 -2.25 9.42 26.52
N LEU A 148 -1.12 10.12 26.70
CA LEU A 148 0.20 9.62 26.30
C LEU A 148 0.43 8.25 26.94
N GLY A 149 0.35 7.18 26.14
CA GLY A 149 0.42 5.78 26.59
C GLY A 149 -0.68 4.87 26.03
N THR A 150 -1.74 5.41 25.41
CA THR A 150 -2.87 4.63 24.89
C THR A 150 -2.76 4.36 23.37
N PRO A 151 -3.61 3.48 22.79
CA PRO A 151 -3.59 3.18 21.36
C PRO A 151 -3.75 4.41 20.43
N THR A 152 -4.34 5.51 20.93
CA THR A 152 -4.48 6.77 20.19
C THR A 152 -3.17 7.58 20.16
N SER A 153 -2.37 7.57 21.23
CA SER A 153 -1.03 8.17 21.18
C SER A 153 -0.10 7.40 20.24
N ARG A 154 -0.29 6.08 20.13
CA ARG A 154 0.33 5.28 19.06
C ARG A 154 -0.18 5.70 17.68
N ALA A 155 -1.48 5.92 17.49
CA ALA A 155 -2.00 6.37 16.20
C ALA A 155 -1.46 7.75 15.78
N ILE A 156 -1.32 8.69 16.72
CA ILE A 156 -0.73 10.02 16.47
C ILE A 156 0.77 9.92 16.24
N TYR A 157 1.49 9.12 17.04
CA TYR A 157 2.91 8.82 16.82
C TYR A 157 3.13 8.16 15.46
N HIS A 158 2.34 7.15 15.11
CA HIS A 158 2.38 6.50 13.80
C HIS A 158 1.99 7.46 12.68
N ALA A 159 1.01 8.34 12.87
CA ALA A 159 0.69 9.35 11.87
C ALA A 159 1.86 10.32 11.70
N ALA A 160 2.37 10.92 12.78
CA ALA A 160 3.49 11.85 12.72
C ALA A 160 4.76 11.20 12.14
N VAL A 161 5.12 10.00 12.60
CA VAL A 161 6.30 9.26 12.10
C VAL A 161 6.07 8.77 10.67
N MET A 162 4.92 8.20 10.33
CA MET A 162 4.71 7.65 8.98
C MET A 162 4.35 8.73 7.94
N THR A 163 3.94 9.93 8.34
CA THR A 163 3.56 11.02 7.40
C THR A 163 4.56 12.17 7.34
N VAL A 164 5.31 12.45 8.41
CA VAL A 164 6.32 13.51 8.42
C VAL A 164 7.67 12.88 8.08
N MET A 165 8.20 13.26 6.92
CA MET A 165 9.53 12.86 6.44
C MET A 165 10.59 13.10 7.52
N PRO A 166 11.53 12.14 7.73
CA PRO A 166 11.77 10.93 6.94
C PRO A 166 11.06 9.66 7.48
N GLY A 167 10.07 9.79 8.35
CA GLY A 167 9.74 8.70 9.26
C GLY A 167 9.06 7.47 8.63
N GLN A 168 8.45 7.55 7.43
CA GLN A 168 8.03 6.34 6.72
C GLN A 168 9.22 5.45 6.38
N PHE A 169 10.26 5.99 5.72
CA PHE A 169 11.41 5.20 5.29
C PHE A 169 12.24 4.71 6.47
N VAL A 170 12.43 5.55 7.49
CA VAL A 170 13.08 5.14 8.74
C VAL A 170 12.29 4.03 9.42
N GLY A 171 10.96 4.18 9.52
CA GLY A 171 10.08 3.15 10.07
C GLY A 171 10.13 1.84 9.29
N GLN A 172 10.24 1.90 7.96
CA GLN A 172 10.45 0.71 7.12
C GLN A 172 11.79 0.05 7.41
N ILE A 173 12.89 0.80 7.42
CA ILE A 173 14.23 0.25 7.70
C ILE A 173 14.24 -0.47 9.05
N ILE A 174 13.72 0.17 10.10
CA ILE A 174 13.62 -0.42 11.44
C ILE A 174 12.72 -1.65 11.41
N GLY A 175 11.55 -1.55 10.77
CA GLY A 175 10.57 -2.64 10.66
C GLY A 175 11.15 -3.88 9.98
N TYR A 176 11.79 -3.72 8.83
CA TYR A 176 12.46 -4.81 8.12
C TYR A 176 13.64 -5.37 8.91
N THR A 177 14.44 -4.53 9.58
CA THR A 177 15.55 -5.01 10.43
C THR A 177 15.03 -5.91 11.56
N ILE A 178 14.01 -5.45 12.30
CA ILE A 178 13.36 -6.25 13.34
C ILE A 178 12.73 -7.50 12.74
N GLY A 179 12.07 -7.37 11.59
CA GLY A 179 11.42 -8.48 10.91
C GLY A 179 12.40 -9.58 10.49
N LEU A 180 13.57 -9.20 9.99
CA LEU A 180 14.65 -10.13 9.65
C LEU A 180 15.14 -10.90 10.88
N LEU A 181 15.30 -10.23 12.02
CA LEU A 181 15.69 -10.87 13.29
C LEU A 181 14.61 -11.83 13.81
N ARG A 182 13.32 -11.49 13.65
CA ARG A 182 12.18 -12.30 14.14
C ARG A 182 11.67 -13.34 13.14
N GLY A 183 12.15 -13.29 11.89
CA GLY A 183 11.65 -14.10 10.77
C GLY A 183 10.24 -13.75 10.29
N HIS A 184 9.61 -12.72 10.83
CA HIS A 184 8.23 -12.32 10.54
C HIS A 184 8.10 -10.79 10.47
N LEU A 185 7.33 -10.29 9.49
CA LEU A 185 7.00 -8.88 9.33
C LEU A 185 5.51 -8.73 9.03
N TRP A 186 4.82 -7.85 9.76
CA TRP A 186 3.39 -7.56 9.59
C TRP A 186 2.47 -8.80 9.52
N GLY A 187 2.77 -9.81 10.35
CA GLY A 187 2.03 -11.08 10.38
C GLY A 187 2.40 -12.07 9.26
N VAL A 188 3.35 -11.75 8.39
CA VAL A 188 3.82 -12.60 7.29
C VAL A 188 5.21 -13.17 7.61
N SER A 189 5.40 -14.46 7.35
CA SER A 189 6.73 -15.09 7.45
C SER A 189 7.64 -14.68 6.29
N LEU A 190 8.81 -14.11 6.61
CA LEU A 190 9.79 -13.70 5.60
C LEU A 190 10.43 -14.90 4.89
N ARG A 191 10.49 -16.07 5.55
CA ARG A 191 10.98 -17.31 4.91
C ARG A 191 10.02 -17.81 3.84
N GLN A 192 8.71 -17.78 4.13
CA GLN A 192 7.70 -18.19 3.17
C GLN A 192 7.66 -17.22 1.98
N ALA A 193 7.77 -15.91 2.23
CA ALA A 193 7.81 -14.88 1.20
C ALA A 193 8.94 -15.09 0.16
N ARG A 194 10.10 -15.62 0.56
CA ARG A 194 11.22 -15.93 -0.36
C ARG A 194 10.98 -17.15 -1.27
N ARG A 195 10.11 -18.07 -0.88
CA ARG A 195 10.02 -19.42 -1.50
C ARG A 195 8.91 -19.57 -2.54
N SER A 196 8.00 -18.61 -2.65
CA SER A 196 6.88 -18.72 -3.59
C SER A 196 6.96 -17.55 -4.57
N PRO A 197 7.45 -17.78 -5.79
CA PRO A 197 7.12 -16.89 -6.89
C PRO A 197 5.62 -17.05 -7.12
N LEU A 198 4.84 -16.01 -6.81
CA LEU A 198 3.49 -15.85 -7.33
C LEU A 198 3.57 -15.40 -8.79
#